data_AF-A0A8C0IYT1-F1
#
_entry.id   AF-A0A8C0IYT1-F1
#
_cell.length_a   1.000
_cell.length_b   1.000
_cell.length_c   1.000
_cell.angle_alpha   90.00
_cell.angle_beta   90.00
_cell.angle_gamma   90.00
#
_symmetry.space_group_name_H-M   'P 1'
#
loop_
_entity.id
_entity.type
_entity.pdbx_description
1 polymer ?
#
loop_
_entity_poly.entity_id
_entity_poly.type
_entity_poly.pdbx_seq_one_letter_code
_entity_poly.pdbx_strand_id
1 'polypeptide(L)'
;MRVSDTLIQITLKKTMVENKLQNVEREFKELNSAMEKLTQKLQFQDKTLEKLVGEDEMWISLLEDRFTSVEINLFYSYVSEILCCLHSCVRAKLPDLAGGLPTLASVMRCKGKNQRIRLVWEAVLEMLGMQEGDVSALCTFFIIHCSEARYYPANQRQKYTSDISMMITKVVKNQILQQSLLCAVQVVETRRAQMDPKKIATHVQK
;
A
#
# COMPACT_ATOMS: atom_id res chain seq x y z
N MET A 1 34.31 26.46 -71.94
CA MET A 1 34.88 26.19 -70.61
C MET A 1 34.08 26.80 -69.45
N ARG A 2 33.74 28.10 -69.43
CA ARG A 2 33.07 28.73 -68.26
C ARG A 2 31.74 28.12 -67.80
N VAL A 3 30.93 27.54 -68.69
CA VAL A 3 29.61 26.98 -68.32
C VAL A 3 29.73 25.65 -67.55
N SER A 4 30.75 24.83 -67.83
CA SER A 4 31.01 23.58 -67.11
C SER A 4 31.42 23.81 -65.65
N ASP A 5 32.26 24.82 -65.38
CA ASP A 5 32.75 25.11 -64.03
C ASP A 5 31.61 25.60 -63.11
N THR A 6 30.67 26.39 -63.64
CA THR A 6 29.49 26.86 -62.89
C THR A 6 28.53 25.72 -62.55
N LEU A 7 28.33 24.77 -63.48
CA LEU A 7 27.51 23.57 -63.27
C LEU A 7 28.12 22.65 -62.19
N ILE A 8 29.44 22.47 -62.20
CA ILE A 8 30.17 21.71 -61.19
C ILE A 8 30.01 22.38 -59.80
N GLN A 9 30.19 23.70 -59.72
CA GLN A 9 30.00 24.48 -58.49
C GLN A 9 28.58 24.37 -57.91
N ILE A 10 27.55 24.44 -58.75
CA ILE A 10 26.14 24.31 -58.33
C ILE A 10 25.88 22.89 -57.80
N THR A 11 26.41 21.86 -58.47
CA THR A 11 26.22 20.47 -58.09
C THR A 11 26.89 20.17 -56.74
N LEU A 12 28.10 20.69 -56.52
CA LEU A 12 28.81 20.58 -55.25
C LEU A 12 28.05 21.26 -54.10
N LYS A 13 27.53 22.47 -54.33
CA LYS A 13 26.73 23.20 -53.33
C LYS A 13 25.43 22.47 -53.01
N LYS A 14 24.74 21.92 -54.02
CA LYS A 14 23.52 21.11 -53.82
C LYS A 14 23.81 19.90 -52.94
N THR A 15 24.85 19.14 -53.27
CA THR A 15 25.24 17.94 -52.52
C THR A 15 25.64 18.30 -51.07
N MET A 16 26.32 19.44 -50.86
CA MET A 16 26.65 19.93 -49.52
C MET A 16 25.40 20.26 -48.69
N VAL A 17 24.41 20.91 -49.31
CA VAL A 17 23.15 21.26 -48.65
C VAL A 17 22.34 20.00 -48.33
N GLU A 18 22.26 19.03 -49.24
CA GLU A 18 21.62 17.73 -49.00
C GLU A 18 22.26 16.97 -47.84
N ASN A 19 23.59 16.92 -47.78
CA ASN A 19 24.30 16.27 -46.68
C ASN A 19 24.04 16.98 -45.33
N LYS A 20 24.01 18.31 -45.32
CA LYS A 20 23.68 19.08 -44.10
C LYS A 20 22.25 18.84 -43.66
N LEU A 21 21.30 18.79 -44.61
CA LEU A 21 19.89 18.51 -44.31
C LEU A 21 19.73 17.10 -43.71
N GLN A 22 20.36 16.09 -44.31
CA GLN A 22 20.35 14.72 -43.78
C GLN A 22 20.97 14.62 -42.38
N ASN A 23 22.02 15.41 -42.09
CA ASN A 23 22.60 15.45 -40.77
C ASN A 23 21.63 16.06 -39.74
N VAL A 24 21.00 17.19 -40.08
CA VAL A 24 19.98 17.83 -39.22
C VAL A 24 18.79 16.92 -38.99
N GLU A 25 18.32 16.20 -40.01
CA GLU A 25 17.23 15.22 -39.87
C GLU A 25 17.59 14.07 -38.92
N ARG A 26 18.85 13.60 -38.97
CA ARG A 26 19.34 12.58 -38.04
C ARG A 26 19.37 13.10 -36.61
N GLU A 27 19.94 14.28 -36.40
CA GLU A 27 19.99 14.93 -35.09
C GLU A 27 18.59 15.18 -34.52
N PHE A 28 17.64 15.60 -35.37
CA PHE A 28 16.25 15.78 -34.96
C PHE A 28 15.58 14.46 -34.54
N LYS A 29 15.84 13.36 -35.27
CA LYS A 29 15.33 12.03 -34.90
C LYS A 29 15.91 11.54 -33.56
N GLU A 30 17.20 11.76 -33.34
CA GLU A 30 17.86 11.41 -32.07
C GLU A 30 17.29 12.23 -30.92
N LEU A 31 17.11 13.54 -31.12
CA LEU A 31 16.50 14.44 -30.14
C LEU A 31 15.06 14.02 -29.83
N ASN A 32 14.26 13.68 -30.84
CA ASN A 32 12.89 13.25 -30.63
C ASN A 32 12.82 11.92 -29.85
N SER A 33 13.71 10.96 -30.15
CA SER A 33 13.82 9.73 -29.36
C SER A 33 14.24 9.98 -27.91
N ALA A 34 15.15 10.93 -27.67
CA ALA A 34 15.56 11.33 -26.33
C ALA A 34 14.41 12.00 -25.57
N MET A 35 13.64 12.87 -26.24
CA MET A 35 12.44 13.51 -25.69
C MET A 35 11.41 12.47 -25.26
N GLU A 36 11.08 11.50 -26.11
CA GLU A 36 10.14 10.42 -25.76
C GLU A 36 10.58 9.62 -24.53
N LYS A 37 11.87 9.27 -24.44
CA LYS A 37 12.42 8.56 -23.27
C LYS A 37 12.33 9.40 -22.00
N LEU A 38 12.61 10.70 -22.08
CA LEU A 38 12.50 11.61 -20.95
C LEU A 38 11.04 11.75 -20.51
N THR A 39 10.10 11.89 -21.44
CA THR A 39 8.66 11.93 -21.14
C THR A 39 8.21 10.67 -20.41
N GLN A 40 8.60 9.48 -20.88
CA GLN A 40 8.26 8.22 -20.21
C GLN A 40 8.83 8.16 -18.79
N LYS A 41 10.07 8.62 -18.59
CA LYS A 41 10.71 8.64 -17.27
C LYS A 41 10.02 9.61 -16.31
N LEU A 42 9.67 10.80 -16.78
CA LEU A 42 8.93 11.80 -16.00
C LEU A 42 7.55 11.28 -15.59
N GLN A 43 6.80 10.66 -16.51
CA GLN A 43 5.49 10.07 -16.21
C GLN A 43 5.58 8.96 -15.16
N PHE A 44 6.63 8.14 -15.18
CA PHE A 44 6.86 7.13 -14.15
C PHE A 44 7.16 7.77 -12.78
N GLN A 45 7.97 8.82 -12.76
CA GLN A 45 8.29 9.57 -11.54
C GLN A 45 7.07 10.29 -10.97
N ASP A 46 6.23 10.86 -11.84
CA ASP A 46 4.98 11.54 -11.47
C ASP A 46 4.05 10.59 -10.71
N LYS A 47 3.78 9.40 -11.27
CA LYS A 47 3.00 8.34 -10.60
C LYS A 47 3.61 7.90 -9.28
N THR A 48 4.95 7.88 -9.18
CA THR A 48 5.64 7.53 -7.95
C THR A 48 5.47 8.62 -6.89
N LEU A 49 5.54 9.89 -7.29
CA LEU A 49 5.33 11.04 -6.42
C LEU A 49 3.88 11.14 -5.93
N GLU A 50 2.89 10.96 -6.81
CA GLU A 50 1.47 10.92 -6.42
C GLU A 50 1.22 9.87 -5.33
N LYS A 51 1.84 8.68 -5.46
CA LYS A 51 1.74 7.64 -4.45
C LYS A 51 2.35 8.07 -3.11
N LEU A 52 3.52 8.71 -3.13
CA LEU A 52 4.19 9.19 -1.92
C LEU A 52 3.39 10.31 -1.24
N VAL A 53 2.78 11.21 -2.02
CA VAL A 53 1.90 12.27 -1.49
C VAL A 53 0.68 11.68 -0.77
N GLY A 54 0.03 10.67 -1.34
CA GLY A 54 -1.08 9.99 -0.68
C GLY A 54 -0.68 9.24 0.60
N GLU A 55 0.52 8.67 0.63
CA GLU A 55 1.09 8.07 1.85
C GLU A 55 1.37 9.16 2.91
N ASP A 56 1.94 10.32 2.53
CA ASP A 56 2.25 11.46 3.42
C ASP A 56 0.99 12.11 4.02
N GLU A 57 -0.09 12.25 3.23
CA GLU A 57 -1.38 12.75 3.71
C GLU A 57 -1.98 11.88 4.82
N MET A 58 -1.79 10.55 4.74
CA MET A 58 -2.18 9.64 5.81
C MET A 58 -1.37 9.90 7.09
N TRP A 59 -0.04 10.01 7.00
CA TRP A 59 0.82 10.31 8.16
C TRP A 59 0.44 11.65 8.81
N ILE A 60 0.23 12.69 8.00
CA ILE A 60 -0.15 14.02 8.49
C ILE A 60 -1.49 13.96 9.22
N SER A 61 -2.52 13.35 8.62
CA SER A 61 -3.85 13.27 9.24
C SER A 61 -3.85 12.52 10.57
N LEU A 62 -3.07 11.45 10.68
CA LEU A 62 -2.91 10.66 11.91
C LEU A 62 -2.20 11.45 13.01
N LEU A 63 -1.20 12.25 12.65
CA LEU A 63 -0.48 13.12 13.59
C LEU A 63 -1.34 14.33 14.03
N GLU A 64 -2.25 14.79 13.17
CA GLU A 64 -3.21 15.86 13.50
C GLU A 64 -4.36 15.38 14.39
N ASP A 65 -4.69 14.08 14.35
CA ASP A 65 -5.68 13.47 15.21
C ASP A 65 -5.17 13.42 16.66
N ARG A 66 -5.74 14.29 17.51
CA ARG A 66 -5.43 14.37 18.94
C ARG A 66 -6.19 13.30 19.71
N PHE A 67 -5.77 12.05 19.57
CA PHE A 67 -6.31 10.95 20.38
C PHE A 67 -5.85 11.07 21.83
N THR A 68 -6.75 10.73 22.76
CA THR A 68 -6.41 10.51 24.16
C THR A 68 -5.64 9.20 24.31
N SER A 69 -4.87 9.06 25.41
CA SER A 69 -4.16 7.80 25.69
C SER A 69 -5.10 6.58 25.77
N VAL A 70 -6.35 6.77 26.24
CA VAL A 70 -7.34 5.69 26.30
C VAL A 70 -7.78 5.26 24.90
N GLU A 71 -8.06 6.22 24.01
CA GLU A 71 -8.41 5.95 22.60
C GLU A 71 -7.25 5.24 21.89
N ILE A 72 -6.03 5.75 22.04
CA ILE A 72 -4.81 5.13 21.48
C ILE A 72 -4.69 3.69 21.94
N ASN A 73 -4.77 3.43 23.25
CA ASN A 73 -4.64 2.08 23.80
C ASN A 73 -5.74 1.14 23.29
N LEU A 74 -6.98 1.62 23.19
CA LEU A 74 -8.10 0.83 22.65
C LEU A 74 -7.86 0.46 21.18
N PHE A 75 -7.59 1.46 20.33
CA PHE A 75 -7.37 1.23 18.90
C PHE A 75 -6.14 0.37 18.65
N TYR A 76 -5.03 0.66 19.34
CA TYR A 76 -3.80 -0.14 19.28
C TYR A 76 -4.05 -1.60 19.62
N SER A 77 -4.95 -1.89 20.56
CA SER A 77 -5.27 -3.25 20.95
C SER A 77 -5.99 -4.02 19.83
N TYR A 78 -6.98 -3.39 19.18
CA TYR A 78 -7.65 -3.99 18.02
C TYR A 78 -6.71 -4.11 16.82
N VAL A 79 -5.89 -3.09 16.55
CA VAL A 79 -4.86 -3.09 15.51
C VAL A 79 -3.89 -4.25 15.73
N SER A 80 -3.38 -4.42 16.96
CA SER A 80 -2.45 -5.50 17.29
C SER A 80 -3.07 -6.88 17.04
N GLU A 81 -4.34 -7.07 17.41
CA GLU A 81 -5.03 -8.33 17.19
C GLU A 81 -5.31 -8.62 15.72
N ILE A 82 -5.74 -7.64 14.93
CA ILE A 82 -6.03 -7.84 13.51
C ILE A 82 -4.75 -8.10 12.70
N LEU A 83 -3.64 -7.40 13.01
CA LEU A 83 -2.35 -7.65 12.37
C LEU A 83 -1.82 -9.05 12.71
N CYS A 84 -1.99 -9.50 13.96
CA CYS A 84 -1.68 -10.88 14.36
C CYS A 84 -2.60 -11.90 13.66
N CYS A 85 -3.88 -11.58 13.49
CA CYS A 85 -4.86 -12.41 12.79
C CYS A 85 -4.46 -12.59 11.32
N LEU A 86 -4.18 -11.50 10.61
CA LEU A 86 -3.70 -11.49 9.23
C LEU A 86 -2.47 -12.39 9.05
N HIS A 87 -1.45 -12.17 9.90
CA HIS A 87 -0.22 -12.96 9.86
C HIS A 87 -0.48 -14.46 10.09
N SER A 88 -1.29 -14.79 11.08
CA SER A 88 -1.62 -16.18 11.43
C SER A 88 -2.41 -16.87 10.31
N CYS A 89 -3.38 -16.18 9.70
CA CYS A 89 -4.19 -16.71 8.59
C CYS A 89 -3.35 -17.00 7.34
N VAL A 90 -2.42 -16.10 6.99
CA VAL A 90 -1.50 -16.31 5.87
C VAL A 90 -0.59 -17.51 6.14
N ARG A 91 -0.01 -17.59 7.35
CA ARG A 91 0.86 -18.71 7.73
C ARG A 91 0.12 -20.05 7.74
N ALA A 92 -1.12 -20.07 8.22
CA ALA A 92 -1.94 -21.28 8.23
C ALA A 92 -2.21 -21.82 6.81
N LYS A 93 -2.35 -20.92 5.82
CA LYS A 93 -2.55 -21.28 4.41
C LYS A 93 -1.24 -21.60 3.66
N LEU A 94 -0.07 -21.29 4.25
CA LEU A 94 1.26 -21.50 3.66
C LEU A 94 2.21 -22.18 4.66
N PRO A 95 1.89 -23.39 5.15
CA PRO A 95 2.68 -24.05 6.19
C PRO A 95 4.12 -24.34 5.76
N ASP A 96 4.33 -24.65 4.48
CA ASP A 96 5.65 -24.92 3.88
C ASP A 96 6.53 -23.67 3.75
N LEU A 97 5.93 -22.48 3.68
CA LEU A 97 6.65 -21.20 3.62
C LEU A 97 6.70 -20.47 4.98
N ALA A 98 6.11 -21.05 6.03
CA ALA A 98 5.97 -20.40 7.33
C ALA A 98 7.31 -20.02 7.96
N GLY A 99 8.38 -20.79 7.70
CA GLY A 99 9.73 -20.47 8.17
C GLY A 99 10.32 -19.19 7.55
N GLY A 100 9.91 -18.86 6.32
CA GLY A 100 10.29 -17.62 5.63
C GLY A 100 9.37 -16.44 5.94
N LEU A 101 8.30 -16.65 6.73
CA LEU A 101 7.27 -15.66 7.04
C LEU A 101 7.13 -15.41 8.57
N PRO A 102 8.22 -15.07 9.29
CA PRO A 102 8.19 -14.93 10.75
C PRO A 102 7.28 -13.80 11.24
N THR A 103 7.04 -12.76 10.44
CA THR A 103 6.25 -11.57 10.82
C THR A 103 5.32 -11.11 9.70
N LEU A 104 4.32 -10.26 10.01
CA LEU A 104 3.50 -9.62 8.97
C LEU A 104 4.35 -8.81 7.98
N ALA A 105 5.38 -8.10 8.47
CA ALA A 105 6.32 -7.37 7.62
C ALA A 105 7.04 -8.28 6.61
N SER A 106 7.39 -9.51 7.00
CA SER A 106 7.96 -10.48 6.05
C SER A 106 6.95 -10.92 4.98
N VAL A 107 5.68 -11.10 5.33
CA VAL A 107 4.60 -11.35 4.36
C VAL A 107 4.49 -10.20 3.37
N MET A 108 4.41 -8.96 3.86
CA MET A 108 4.29 -7.77 3.01
C MET A 108 5.50 -7.58 2.09
N ARG A 109 6.70 -7.92 2.55
CA ARG A 109 7.92 -7.89 1.72
C ARG A 109 7.93 -8.98 0.66
N CYS A 110 7.52 -10.20 1.02
CA CYS A 110 7.62 -11.37 0.15
C CYS A 110 6.49 -11.44 -0.89
N LYS A 111 5.30 -10.90 -0.60
CA LYS A 111 4.16 -10.93 -1.55
C LYS A 111 4.43 -10.18 -2.86
N GLY A 112 5.33 -9.20 -2.85
CA GLY A 112 5.77 -8.51 -4.08
C GLY A 112 6.65 -9.36 -5.00
N LYS A 113 7.25 -10.43 -4.47
CA LYS A 113 8.21 -11.29 -5.20
C LYS A 113 7.70 -12.71 -5.43
N ASN A 114 6.73 -13.16 -4.63
CA ASN A 114 6.23 -14.52 -4.65
C ASN A 114 4.72 -14.52 -4.92
N GLN A 115 4.34 -15.03 -6.09
CA GLN A 115 2.95 -15.08 -6.55
C GLN A 115 2.04 -15.86 -5.60
N ARG A 116 2.51 -16.96 -5.02
CA ARG A 116 1.71 -17.79 -4.13
C ARG A 116 1.41 -17.07 -2.81
N ILE A 117 2.40 -16.34 -2.28
CA ILE A 117 2.19 -15.47 -1.12
C ILE A 117 1.20 -14.36 -1.44
N ARG A 118 1.28 -13.77 -2.64
CA ARG A 118 0.35 -12.72 -3.09
C ARG A 118 -1.09 -13.21 -3.15
N LEU A 119 -1.34 -14.35 -3.80
CA LEU A 119 -2.69 -14.92 -3.92
C LEU A 119 -3.28 -15.28 -2.54
N VAL A 120 -2.49 -15.87 -1.64
CA VAL A 120 -2.96 -16.16 -0.28
C VAL A 120 -3.23 -14.88 0.50
N TRP A 121 -2.38 -13.87 0.35
CA TRP A 121 -2.58 -12.57 0.98
C TRP A 121 -3.90 -11.93 0.53
N GLU A 122 -4.15 -11.85 -0.78
CA GLU A 122 -5.40 -11.34 -1.36
C GLU A 122 -6.62 -12.12 -0.85
N ALA A 123 -6.55 -13.46 -0.85
CA ALA A 123 -7.65 -14.30 -0.34
C ALA A 123 -7.89 -14.14 1.17
N VAL A 124 -6.85 -13.87 1.97
CA VAL A 124 -7.00 -13.59 3.40
C VAL A 124 -7.61 -12.21 3.62
N LEU A 125 -7.21 -11.20 2.84
CA LEU A 125 -7.82 -9.87 2.88
C LEU A 125 -9.31 -9.94 2.54
N GLU A 126 -9.67 -10.62 1.46
CA GLU A 126 -11.06 -10.83 1.05
C GLU A 126 -11.88 -11.55 2.13
N MET A 127 -11.32 -12.62 2.71
CA MET A 127 -11.96 -13.35 3.82
C MET A 127 -12.26 -12.46 5.03
N LEU A 128 -11.37 -11.52 5.33
CA LEU A 128 -11.52 -10.60 6.46
C LEU A 128 -12.28 -9.32 6.10
N GLY A 129 -12.72 -9.17 4.84
CA GLY A 129 -13.39 -7.96 4.35
C GLY A 129 -12.49 -6.73 4.33
N MET A 130 -11.18 -6.93 4.17
CA MET A 130 -10.16 -5.88 4.17
C MET A 130 -9.59 -5.64 2.78
N GLN A 131 -9.09 -4.43 2.56
CA GLN A 131 -8.29 -4.05 1.39
C GLN A 131 -6.83 -3.82 1.79
N GLU A 132 -5.94 -3.77 0.79
CA GLU A 132 -4.52 -3.46 1.01
C GLU A 132 -4.34 -2.09 1.71
N GLY A 133 -5.17 -1.11 1.33
CA GLY A 133 -5.18 0.22 1.95
C GLY A 133 -5.53 0.19 3.44
N ASP A 134 -6.40 -0.74 3.86
CA ASP A 134 -6.75 -0.88 5.28
C ASP A 134 -5.56 -1.36 6.10
N VAL A 135 -4.82 -2.35 5.57
CA VAL A 135 -3.63 -2.85 6.25
C VAL A 135 -2.56 -1.78 6.35
N SER A 136 -2.37 -0.98 5.30
CA SER A 136 -1.47 0.17 5.33
C SER A 136 -1.87 1.17 6.42
N ALA A 137 -3.15 1.55 6.50
CA ALA A 137 -3.65 2.46 7.54
C ALA A 137 -3.38 1.95 8.97
N LEU A 138 -3.67 0.68 9.20
CA LEU A 138 -3.48 0.04 10.50
C LEU A 138 -1.99 -0.11 10.84
N CYS A 139 -1.14 -0.41 9.86
CA CYS A 139 0.32 -0.46 10.06
C CYS A 139 0.87 0.93 10.39
N THR A 140 0.41 1.98 9.70
CA THR A 140 0.80 3.36 9.99
C THR A 140 0.40 3.73 11.43
N PHE A 141 -0.86 3.50 11.82
CA PHE A 141 -1.31 3.73 13.19
C PHE A 141 -0.46 2.96 14.21
N PHE A 142 -0.18 1.68 13.94
CA PHE A 142 0.67 0.86 14.80
C PHE A 142 2.07 1.48 14.96
N ILE A 143 2.71 1.87 13.86
CA ILE A 143 4.07 2.45 13.89
C ILE A 143 4.09 3.76 14.67
N ILE A 144 3.12 4.66 14.46
CA ILE A 144 3.04 5.95 15.15
C ILE A 144 2.90 5.76 16.67
N HIS A 145 2.01 4.87 17.12
CA HIS A 145 1.63 4.81 18.53
C HIS A 145 2.27 3.65 19.32
N CYS A 146 2.99 2.72 18.68
CA CYS A 146 3.52 1.52 19.37
C CYS A 146 4.45 1.81 20.54
N SER A 147 5.17 2.93 20.54
CA SER A 147 6.09 3.27 21.64
C SER A 147 5.38 3.77 22.90
N GLU A 148 4.16 4.28 22.77
CA GLU A 148 3.40 4.89 23.88
C GLU A 148 2.15 4.09 24.27
N ALA A 149 1.63 3.28 23.35
CA ALA A 149 0.41 2.53 23.54
C ALA A 149 0.59 1.35 24.49
N ARG A 150 -0.45 1.06 25.26
CA ARG A 150 -0.58 -0.14 26.09
C ARG A 150 -1.65 -1.06 25.52
N TYR A 151 -1.31 -2.34 25.43
CA TYR A 151 -2.26 -3.36 25.02
C TYR A 151 -3.30 -3.62 26.11
N TYR A 152 -4.58 -3.44 25.77
CA TYR A 152 -5.74 -3.79 26.58
C TYR A 152 -6.34 -5.11 26.08
N PRO A 153 -6.29 -6.20 26.86
CA PRO A 153 -7.02 -7.42 26.54
C PRO A 153 -8.54 -7.20 26.56
N ALA A 154 -9.30 -8.08 25.90
CA ALA A 154 -10.74 -7.92 25.70
C ALA A 154 -11.54 -7.61 26.98
N ASN A 155 -11.22 -8.27 28.10
CA ASN A 155 -11.86 -8.06 29.40
C ASN A 155 -11.61 -6.66 30.00
N GLN A 156 -10.55 -5.98 29.57
CA GLN A 156 -10.24 -4.62 30.01
C GLN A 156 -10.88 -3.56 29.11
N ARG A 157 -11.07 -3.83 27.80
CA ARG A 157 -11.64 -2.86 26.84
C ARG A 157 -13.03 -2.38 27.24
N GLN A 158 -13.87 -3.30 27.73
CA GLN A 158 -15.24 -3.02 28.16
C GLN A 158 -15.32 -2.03 29.33
N LYS A 159 -14.23 -1.84 30.08
CA LYS A 159 -14.17 -0.85 31.17
C LYS A 159 -14.09 0.59 30.67
N TYR A 160 -13.62 0.79 29.44
CA TYR A 160 -13.36 2.11 28.87
C TYR A 160 -14.43 2.54 27.87
N THR A 161 -15.04 1.58 27.17
CA THR A 161 -16.15 1.87 26.27
C THR A 161 -17.11 0.68 26.18
N SER A 162 -18.40 0.98 26.16
CA SER A 162 -19.45 0.01 25.83
C SER A 162 -19.67 -0.11 24.32
N ASP A 163 -19.27 0.90 23.54
CA ASP A 163 -19.42 0.95 22.09
C ASP A 163 -18.16 1.56 21.46
N ILE A 164 -17.22 0.69 21.09
CA ILE A 164 -15.98 1.10 20.43
C ILE A 164 -16.23 1.64 19.02
N SER A 165 -17.26 1.14 18.32
CA SER A 165 -17.56 1.56 16.95
C SER A 165 -18.02 3.01 16.93
N MET A 166 -18.92 3.39 17.84
CA MET A 166 -19.36 4.79 17.99
C MET A 166 -18.19 5.70 18.37
N MET A 167 -17.28 5.24 19.23
CA MET A 167 -16.07 5.98 19.59
C MET A 167 -15.20 6.24 18.35
N ILE A 168 -14.90 5.20 17.56
CA ILE A 168 -14.11 5.31 16.32
C ILE A 168 -14.74 6.32 15.37
N THR A 169 -16.05 6.22 15.09
CA THR A 169 -16.74 7.13 14.17
C THR A 169 -16.71 8.59 14.63
N LYS A 170 -16.67 8.83 15.96
CA LYS A 170 -16.65 10.17 16.53
C LYS A 170 -15.25 10.81 16.51
N VAL A 171 -14.22 10.04 16.82
CA VAL A 171 -12.89 10.60 17.15
C VAL A 171 -11.87 10.47 16.02
N VAL A 172 -12.06 9.51 15.11
CA VAL A 172 -11.14 9.28 13.99
C VAL A 172 -11.62 10.06 12.78
N LYS A 173 -10.85 11.07 12.34
CA LYS A 173 -11.26 11.94 11.22
C LYS A 173 -10.87 11.36 9.87
N ASN A 174 -9.73 10.69 9.79
CA ASN A 174 -9.28 10.05 8.56
C ASN A 174 -10.24 8.91 8.20
N GLN A 175 -10.92 9.03 7.05
CA GLN A 175 -11.96 8.07 6.63
C GLN A 175 -11.41 6.66 6.40
N ILE A 176 -10.21 6.54 5.83
CA ILE A 176 -9.57 5.25 5.58
C ILE A 176 -9.31 4.58 6.92
N LEU A 177 -8.59 5.25 7.83
CA LEU A 177 -8.29 4.73 9.16
C LEU A 177 -9.57 4.38 9.95
N GLN A 178 -10.60 5.23 9.88
CA GLN A 178 -11.88 4.99 10.53
C GLN A 178 -12.49 3.66 10.04
N GLN A 179 -12.59 3.48 8.72
CA GLN A 179 -13.13 2.27 8.14
C GLN A 179 -12.28 1.03 8.46
N SER A 180 -10.95 1.15 8.40
CA SER A 180 -10.03 0.07 8.73
C SER A 180 -10.14 -0.36 10.19
N LEU A 181 -10.30 0.59 11.12
CA LEU A 181 -10.51 0.31 12.54
C LEU A 181 -11.88 -0.35 12.80
N LEU A 182 -12.94 0.12 12.14
CA LEU A 182 -14.27 -0.50 12.23
C LEU A 182 -14.23 -1.96 11.74
N CYS A 183 -13.56 -2.21 10.61
CA CYS A 183 -13.33 -3.56 10.10
C CYS A 183 -12.53 -4.42 11.10
N ALA A 184 -11.44 -3.89 11.64
CA ALA A 184 -10.62 -4.58 12.65
C ALA A 184 -11.45 -4.98 13.88
N VAL A 185 -12.26 -4.06 14.42
CA VAL A 185 -13.19 -4.36 15.52
C VAL A 185 -14.15 -5.48 15.11
N GLN A 186 -14.81 -5.37 13.96
CA GLN A 186 -15.78 -6.38 13.51
C GLN A 186 -15.14 -7.77 13.44
N VAL A 187 -13.95 -7.90 12.85
CA VAL A 187 -13.25 -9.19 12.71
C VAL A 187 -12.85 -9.75 14.08
N VAL A 188 -12.26 -8.93 14.95
CA VAL A 188 -11.78 -9.34 16.27
C VAL A 188 -12.95 -9.78 17.15
N GLU A 189 -14.02 -8.99 17.20
CA GLU A 189 -15.20 -9.28 18.01
C GLU A 189 -15.96 -10.51 17.49
N THR A 190 -16.07 -10.68 16.16
CA THR A 190 -16.70 -11.86 15.54
C THR A 190 -15.92 -13.13 15.84
N ARG A 191 -14.59 -13.11 15.70
CA ARG A 191 -13.73 -14.26 16.04
C ARG A 191 -13.86 -14.61 17.52
N ARG A 192 -13.92 -13.62 18.41
CA ARG A 192 -14.12 -13.86 19.84
C ARG A 192 -15.46 -14.54 20.11
N ALA A 193 -16.55 -14.05 19.51
CA ALA A 193 -17.87 -14.63 19.67
C ALA A 193 -18.00 -16.07 19.12
N GLN A 194 -17.08 -16.51 18.25
CA GLN A 194 -16.97 -17.91 17.80
C GLN A 194 -16.19 -18.80 18.77
N MET A 195 -15.25 -18.23 19.53
CA MET A 195 -14.46 -18.95 20.52
C MET A 195 -15.14 -19.05 21.90
N ASP A 196 -16.25 -18.35 22.12
CA ASP A 196 -17.04 -18.49 23.35
C ASP A 196 -17.60 -19.92 23.50
N PRO A 197 -17.31 -20.62 24.60
CA PRO A 197 -17.58 -22.06 24.76
C PRO A 197 -19.07 -22.46 24.70
N LYS A 198 -19.99 -21.50 24.79
CA LYS A 198 -21.44 -21.75 24.63
C LYS A 198 -21.86 -22.12 23.20
N LYS A 199 -21.03 -21.86 22.17
CA LYS A 199 -21.31 -22.26 20.77
C LYS A 199 -20.56 -23.51 20.30
N ILE A 200 -19.55 -23.97 21.06
CA ILE A 200 -18.80 -25.19 20.72
C ILE A 200 -19.65 -26.44 21.00
N ALA A 201 -20.54 -26.39 22.01
CA ALA A 201 -21.44 -27.50 22.35
C ALA A 201 -22.44 -27.87 21.23
N THR A 202 -22.76 -26.94 20.32
CA THR A 202 -23.68 -27.18 19.20
C THR A 202 -23.03 -27.81 17.96
N HIS A 203 -21.70 -27.90 17.88
CA HIS A 203 -20.99 -28.48 16.74
C HIS A 203 -20.39 -29.88 16.99
N VAL A 204 -20.51 -30.41 18.21
CA VAL A 204 -20.04 -31.78 18.55
C VAL A 204 -21.20 -32.80 18.58
N GLN A 205 -22.44 -32.36 18.36
CA GLN A 205 -23.59 -33.23 18.20
C GLN A 205 -24.21 -33.02 16.80
N LYS A 206 -23.58 -33.58 15.78
CA LYS A 206 -24.24 -33.97 14.52
C LYS A 206 -23.40 -34.99 13.78
#